data_AF-A0A9E5KYX3-F1
#
_entry.id   AF-A0A9E5KYX3-F1
#
_cell.length_a   1.000
_cell.length_b   1.000
_cell.length_c   1.000
_cell.angle_alpha   90.00
_cell.angle_beta   90.00
_cell.angle_gamma   90.00
#
_symmetry.space_group_name_H-M   'P 1'
#
loop_
_entity.id
_entity.type
_entity.pdbx_description
1 polymer ?
#
loop_
_entity_poly.entity_id
_entity_poly.type
_entity_poly.pdbx_seq_one_letter_code
_entity_poly.pdbx_strand_id
1 'polypeptide(L)' 'MAKERIRVRLRGFDIDLVEQSSKAIVETVVRAGATVSGPVPLPTRINKYTVLRSPFVN' A
#
# COMPACT_ATOMS: atom_id res chain seq x y z
N MET A 1 -24.48 1.58 18.23
CA MET A 1 -24.52 2.04 16.83
C MET A 1 -23.32 1.48 16.10
N ALA A 2 -23.53 0.72 15.02
CA ALA A 2 -22.44 0.17 14.22
C ALA A 2 -21.64 1.35 13.63
N LYS A 3 -20.39 1.52 14.07
CA LYS A 3 -19.55 2.62 13.62
C LYS A 3 -19.13 2.30 12.18
N GLU A 4 -19.74 2.95 11.19
CA GLU A 4 -19.35 2.84 9.79
C GLU A 4 -17.89 3.28 9.65
N ARG A 5 -17.00 2.31 9.44
CA ARG A 5 -15.56 2.52 9.32
C ARG A 5 -15.08 1.99 7.98
N ILE A 6 -14.72 2.88 7.09
CA ILE A 6 -14.09 2.54 5.81
C ILE A 6 -12.60 2.26 6.08
N ARG A 7 -12.09 1.11 5.61
CA ARG A 7 -10.67 0.76 5.70
C ARG A 7 -10.07 0.69 4.31
N VAL A 8 -9.20 1.64 3.98
CA VAL A 8 -8.48 1.68 2.70
C VAL A 8 -7.11 1.01 2.88
N ARG A 9 -6.78 0.05 2.01
CA ARG A 9 -5.47 -0.62 2.01
C ARG A 9 -4.79 -0.42 0.66
N LEU A 10 -3.71 0.35 0.66
CA LEU A 10 -2.87 0.54 -0.51
C LEU A 10 -1.87 -0.61 -0.67
N ARG A 11 -1.68 -1.08 -1.90
CA ARG A 11 -0.64 -2.04 -2.28
C ARG A 11 -0.05 -1.58 -3.61
N GLY A 12 1.27 -1.56 -3.69
CA GLY A 12 2.02 -1.26 -4.90
C GLY A 12 3.40 -1.86 -4.79
N PHE A 13 4.09 -2.01 -5.92
CA PHE A 13 5.48 -2.46 -5.96
C PHE A 13 6.46 -1.28 -5.82
N ASP A 14 6.05 -0.11 -6.32
CA ASP A 14 6.81 1.13 -6.20
C ASP A 14 6.42 1.88 -4.91
N ILE A 15 7.43 2.35 -4.18
CA ILE A 15 7.26 3.02 -2.90
C ILE A 15 6.79 4.47 -3.09
N ASP A 16 7.32 5.16 -4.10
CA ASP A 16 7.07 6.60 -4.33
C ASP A 16 5.62 6.82 -4.74
N LEU A 17 5.10 5.97 -5.62
CA LEU A 17 3.72 6.01 -6.08
C LEU A 17 2.73 5.76 -4.94
N VAL A 18 3.02 4.78 -4.07
CA VAL A 18 2.16 4.45 -2.92
C VAL A 18 2.16 5.61 -1.93
N GLU A 19 3.31 6.23 -1.69
CA GLU A 19 3.44 7.37 -0.79
C GLU A 19 2.68 8.59 -1.32
N GLN A 20 2.85 8.95 -2.59
CA GLN A 20 2.11 10.04 -3.25
C GLN A 20 0.59 9.81 -3.16
N SER A 21 0.13 8.60 -3.48
CA SER A 21 -1.28 8.24 -3.42
C SER A 21 -1.84 8.31 -2.00
N SER A 22 -1.06 7.84 -1.01
CA SER A 22 -1.47 7.88 0.39
C SER A 22 -1.63 9.32 0.90
N LYS A 23 -0.71 10.23 0.52
CA LYS A 23 -0.78 11.65 0.88
C LYS A 23 -1.99 12.32 0.24
N ALA A 24 -2.21 12.10 -1.05
CA ALA A 24 -3.37 12.65 -1.76
C ALA A 24 -4.72 12.20 -1.14
N ILE A 25 -4.84 10.93 -0.77
CA ILE A 25 -6.05 10.41 -0.10
C ILE A 25 -6.22 11.05 1.29
N VAL A 26 -5.15 11.18 2.07
CA VAL A 26 -5.24 11.80 3.39
C VAL A 26 -5.65 13.27 3.28
N GLU A 27 -5.06 14.03 2.36
CA GLU A 27 -5.42 15.43 2.14
C GLU A 27 -6.88 15.61 1.72
N THR A 28 -7.36 14.78 0.79
CA THR A 28 -8.76 14.85 0.33
C THR A 28 -9.75 14.52 1.44
N VAL A 29 -9.46 13.51 2.27
CA VAL A 29 -10.33 13.12 3.38
C VAL A 29 -10.34 14.17 4.50
N VAL A 30 -9.19 14.80 4.77
CA VAL A 30 -9.09 15.93 5.70
C VAL A 30 -9.88 17.14 5.20
N ARG A 31 -9.78 17.47 3.90
CA ARG A 31 -10.60 18.54 3.28
C ARG A 31 -12.10 18.26 3.34
N ALA A 32 -12.51 16.99 3.29
CA ALA A 32 -13.90 16.58 3.43
C ALA A 32 -14.42 16.57 4.88
N GLY A 33 -13.55 16.81 5.87
CA GLY A 33 -13.93 16.91 7.29
C GLY A 33 -14.10 15.57 8.02
N ALA A 34 -13.59 14.46 7.47
CA ALA A 34 -13.65 13.15 8.11
C ALA A 34 -12.43 12.88 9.00
N THR A 35 -12.61 12.02 10.02
CA THR A 35 -11.52 11.65 10.94
C THR A 35 -10.63 10.55 10.35
N VAL A 36 -9.32 10.79 10.29
CA VAL A 36 -8.32 9.91 9.67
C VAL A 36 -7.39 9.36 10.74
N SER A 37 -7.11 8.05 10.70
CA SER A 37 -6.14 7.41 11.60
C SER A 37 -4.69 7.50 11.11
N GLY A 38 -4.47 8.09 9.94
CA GLY A 38 -3.15 8.25 9.30
C GLY A 38 -2.73 7.04 8.46
N PRO A 39 -1.76 7.20 7.55
CA PRO A 39 -1.18 6.10 6.80
C PRO A 39 -0.32 5.24 7.74
N VAL A 40 -0.81 4.04 8.06
CA VAL A 40 -0.06 3.08 8.89
C VAL A 40 0.73 2.14 7.97
N PRO A 41 2.07 2.18 7.98
CA PRO A 41 2.88 1.29 7.16
C PRO A 41 2.73 -0.15 7.67
N LEU A 42 2.46 -1.07 6.74
CA LEU A 42 2.44 -2.49 7.02
C LEU A 42 3.73 -3.14 6.49
N PRO A 43 4.18 -4.27 7.06
CA PRO A 43 5.34 -4.99 6.55
C PRO A 43 5.22 -5.30 5.06
N THR A 44 6.30 -5.08 4.32
CA THR A 44 6.39 -5.41 2.89
C THR A 44 6.43 -6.92 2.70
N ARG A 45 5.58 -7.43 1.82
CA ARG A 45 5.57 -8.85 1.46
C ARG A 45 6.54 -9.07 0.31
N ILE A 46 7.54 -9.92 0.54
CA ILE A 46 8.54 -10.25 -0.48
C ILE A 46 8.33 -11.70 -0.89
N ASN A 47 7.87 -11.91 -2.12
CA ASN A 47 7.78 -13.23 -2.73
C ASN A 47 9.04 -13.46 -3.57
N LYS A 48 9.86 -14.42 -3.16
CA LYS A 48 11.08 -14.80 -3.89
C LYS A 48 10.80 -16.04 -4.72
N TYR A 49 11.18 -16.00 -5.99
CA TYR A 49 11.08 -17.14 -6.91
C TYR A 49 12.48 -17.48 -7.41
N THR A 50 12.85 -18.75 -7.35
CA THR A 50 14.11 -19.24 -7.88
C THR A 50 13.87 -19.78 -9.28
N VAL A 51 14.59 -19.24 -10.26
CA VAL A 51 14.57 -19.72 -11.65
C VAL A 51 15.93 -20.30 -12.01
N LEU A 52 15.95 -21.31 -12.88
CA LEU A 52 17.20 -21.81 -13.45
C LEU A 52 17.85 -20.70 -14.28
N ARG A 53 19.17 -20.50 -14.14
CA ARG A 53 19.89 -19.47 -14.90
C ARG A 53 20.12 -19.85 -16.36
N SER A 54 20.26 -21.15 -16.65
CA SER A 54 20.50 -21.69 -17.99
C SER A 54 19.50 -22.79 -18.31
N PRO A 55 19.05 -22.90 -19.58
CA PRO A 55 18.24 -24.02 -20.04
C PRO A 55 19.04 -25.34 -20.19
N PHE A 56 20.38 -25.30 -20.28
CA PHE A 56 21.25 -26.49 -20.39
C PHE A 56 22.51 -26.38 -19.52
N VAL A 57 23.10 -27.54 -19.19
CA VAL A 57 24.11 -27.77 -18.14
C VAL A 57 25.30 -26.79 -18.22
N ASN A 58 25.71 -26.30 -17.04
CA ASN A 58 26.82 -25.39 -16.79
C ASN A 58 28.18 -26.02 -17.11
#